data_AF-A0AAF0CN21-F1
#
_entry.id   AF-A0AAF0CN21-F1
#
_cell.length_a   1.000
_cell.length_b   1.000
_cell.length_c   1.000
_cell.angle_alpha   90.00
_cell.angle_beta   90.00
_cell.angle_gamma   90.00
#
_symmetry.space_group_name_H-M   'P 1'
#
loop_
_entity.id
_entity.type
_entity.pdbx_description
1 polymer ?
#
loop_
_entity_poly.entity_id
_entity_poly.type
_entity_poly.pdbx_seq_one_letter_code
_entity_poly.pdbx_strand_id
1 'polypeptide(L)'
;MTTTTEPTPLDAKLDALDAKLDRVLEEVDEVRRMRREIEELKDDLSRVAKDLFATTVTELEEVAPFVRTGDFTDLAKRLLRNTNTLDEMLIQLESARALLADATPLGRKLFHDTLEQLDELDHKGYFDKGQELLRALDNVVAEFSVEDVRQLADNATTILHTVKNLTQPEMLDAVDNALEIYRKIDFNTVEEYSPFRAFREINKPEMRRGIGFMIVFLRNLSAHQPPPPKS
;
A
#
# COMPACT_ATOMS: atom_id res chain seq x y z
N MET A 1 -39.48 74.85 -18.50
CA MET A 1 -40.58 74.17 -17.79
C MET A 1 -41.29 73.26 -18.78
N THR A 2 -41.07 71.95 -18.69
CA THR A 2 -42.01 70.91 -19.12
C THR A 2 -41.64 69.63 -18.36
N THR A 3 -42.39 69.44 -17.28
CA THR A 3 -42.74 68.21 -16.55
C THR A 3 -42.05 66.90 -16.93
N THR A 4 -41.17 66.45 -16.03
CA THR A 4 -40.83 65.03 -15.84
C THR A 4 -42.05 64.31 -15.27
N THR A 5 -42.69 63.46 -16.07
CA THR A 5 -43.75 62.56 -15.59
C THR A 5 -43.07 61.41 -14.84
N GLU A 6 -43.18 61.40 -13.51
CA GLU A 6 -42.78 60.22 -12.72
C GLU A 6 -43.63 59.02 -13.15
N PRO A 7 -43.03 57.83 -13.37
CA PRO A 7 -43.78 56.64 -13.74
C PRO A 7 -44.73 56.27 -12.59
N THR A 8 -46.01 56.17 -12.90
CA THR A 8 -47.03 55.76 -11.94
C THR A 8 -46.68 54.35 -11.45
N PRO A 9 -46.88 54.01 -10.16
CA PRO A 9 -46.60 52.66 -9.64
C PRO A 9 -47.39 51.54 -10.33
N LEU A 10 -48.35 51.88 -11.19
CA LEU A 10 -49.07 50.96 -12.06
C LEU A 10 -48.28 50.61 -13.33
N ASP A 11 -47.57 51.57 -13.94
CA ASP A 11 -46.80 51.38 -15.17
C ASP A 11 -45.58 50.49 -14.91
N ALA A 12 -44.88 50.74 -13.80
CA ALA A 12 -43.79 49.88 -13.36
C ALA A 12 -44.23 48.43 -13.03
N LYS A 13 -45.50 48.23 -12.63
CA LYS A 13 -46.07 46.90 -12.41
C LYS A 13 -46.45 46.20 -13.71
N LEU A 14 -46.90 46.95 -14.71
CA LEU A 14 -47.19 46.43 -16.05
C LEU A 14 -45.91 45.99 -16.75
N ASP A 15 -44.86 46.81 -16.73
CA ASP A 15 -43.56 46.45 -17.32
C ASP A 15 -42.94 45.21 -16.65
N ALA A 16 -43.08 45.10 -15.32
CA ALA A 16 -42.63 43.92 -14.58
C ALA A 16 -43.48 42.68 -14.85
N LEU A 17 -44.74 42.84 -15.27
CA LEU A 17 -45.61 41.73 -15.64
C LEU A 17 -45.29 41.27 -17.06
N ASP A 18 -45.06 42.19 -18.01
CA ASP A 18 -44.66 41.89 -19.38
C ASP A 18 -43.32 41.15 -19.41
N ALA A 19 -42.32 41.61 -18.65
CA ALA A 19 -41.04 40.90 -18.55
C ALA A 19 -41.19 39.47 -17.96
N LYS A 20 -42.16 39.26 -17.07
CA LYS A 20 -42.47 37.91 -16.55
C LYS A 20 -43.24 37.08 -17.57
N LEU A 21 -44.14 37.70 -18.31
CA LEU A 21 -44.92 37.04 -19.36
C LEU A 21 -44.00 36.59 -20.50
N ASP A 22 -43.04 37.42 -20.90
CA ASP A 22 -42.04 37.10 -21.90
C ASP A 22 -41.15 35.93 -21.47
N ARG A 23 -40.74 35.88 -20.20
CA ARG A 23 -39.98 34.75 -19.67
C ARG A 23 -40.79 33.46 -19.60
N VAL A 24 -42.08 33.55 -19.27
CA VAL A 24 -42.99 32.40 -19.28
C VAL A 24 -43.28 31.95 -20.72
N LEU A 25 -43.37 32.88 -21.68
CA LEU A 25 -43.57 32.57 -23.10
C LEU A 25 -42.37 31.84 -23.70
N GLU A 26 -41.15 32.26 -23.35
CA GLU A 26 -39.90 31.58 -23.73
C GLU A 26 -39.87 30.13 -23.21
N GLU A 27 -40.20 29.93 -21.94
CA GLU A 27 -40.26 28.60 -21.31
C GLU A 27 -41.40 27.73 -21.89
N VAL A 28 -42.53 28.34 -22.27
CA VAL A 28 -43.66 27.64 -22.93
C VAL A 28 -43.27 27.14 -24.32
N ASP A 29 -42.46 27.87 -25.07
CA ASP A 29 -42.02 27.45 -26.40
C ASP A 29 -40.99 26.31 -26.34
N GLU A 30 -40.10 26.31 -25.36
CA GLU A 30 -39.22 25.16 -25.07
C GLU A 30 -40.04 23.92 -24.67
N VAL A 31 -41.05 24.09 -23.82
CA VAL A 31 -41.97 23.01 -23.43
C VAL A 31 -42.75 22.48 -24.62
N ARG A 32 -43.21 23.34 -25.54
CA ARG A 32 -43.89 22.91 -26.78
C ARG A 32 -42.97 22.11 -27.69
N ARG A 33 -41.70 22.50 -27.79
CA ARG A 33 -40.69 21.77 -28.57
C ARG A 33 -40.44 20.39 -27.98
N MET A 34 -40.23 20.31 -26.66
CA MET A 34 -40.04 19.04 -25.97
C MET A 34 -41.26 18.12 -26.12
N ARG A 35 -42.49 18.67 -26.09
CA ARG A 35 -43.71 17.87 -26.34
C ARG A 35 -43.73 17.26 -27.75
N ARG A 36 -43.31 18.01 -28.78
CA ARG A 36 -43.22 17.50 -30.16
C ARG A 36 -42.15 16.41 -30.30
N GLU A 37 -40.98 16.63 -29.71
CA GLU A 37 -39.89 15.64 -29.72
C GLU A 37 -40.30 14.35 -28.97
N ILE A 38 -41.07 14.46 -27.88
CA ILE A 38 -41.67 13.30 -27.20
C ILE A 38 -42.72 12.60 -28.07
N GLU A 39 -43.51 13.36 -28.84
CA GLU A 39 -44.54 12.81 -29.71
C GLU A 39 -43.94 12.07 -30.92
N GLU A 40 -42.86 12.59 -31.48
CA GLU A 40 -42.02 11.92 -32.50
C GLU A 40 -41.35 10.66 -31.93
N LEU A 41 -40.71 10.75 -30.75
CA LEU A 41 -40.11 9.60 -30.08
C LEU A 41 -41.15 8.52 -29.78
N LYS A 42 -42.37 8.90 -29.41
CA LYS A 42 -43.47 7.97 -29.19
C LYS A 42 -43.87 7.27 -30.48
N ASP A 43 -43.93 7.99 -31.61
CA ASP A 43 -44.26 7.39 -32.90
C ASP A 43 -43.14 6.44 -33.37
N ASP A 44 -41.88 6.85 -33.23
CA ASP A 44 -40.72 6.03 -33.58
C ASP A 44 -40.62 4.78 -32.69
N LEU A 45 -40.82 4.94 -31.38
CA LEU A 45 -40.85 3.82 -30.44
C LEU A 45 -42.02 2.87 -30.75
N SER A 46 -43.17 3.40 -31.14
CA SER A 46 -44.34 2.61 -31.54
C SER A 46 -44.05 1.77 -32.79
N ARG A 47 -43.36 2.35 -33.79
CA ARG A 47 -42.92 1.63 -35.00
C ARG A 47 -41.90 0.55 -34.67
N VAL A 48 -40.84 0.89 -33.94
CA VAL A 48 -39.79 -0.05 -33.53
C VAL A 48 -40.39 -1.17 -32.69
N ALA A 49 -41.28 -0.86 -31.74
CA ALA A 49 -41.97 -1.87 -30.95
C ALA A 49 -42.79 -2.81 -31.84
N LYS A 50 -43.55 -2.27 -32.80
CA LYS A 50 -44.36 -3.07 -33.73
C LYS A 50 -43.49 -3.99 -34.60
N ASP A 51 -42.37 -3.49 -35.09
CA ASP A 51 -41.41 -4.26 -35.91
C ASP A 51 -40.69 -5.32 -35.06
N LEU A 52 -40.29 -4.99 -33.83
CA LEU A 52 -39.76 -5.94 -32.86
C LEU A 52 -40.80 -7.00 -32.54
N PHE A 53 -42.05 -6.66 -32.26
CA PHE A 53 -43.11 -7.65 -32.00
C PHE A 53 -43.33 -8.58 -33.19
N ALA A 54 -43.35 -8.06 -34.42
CA ALA A 54 -43.50 -8.88 -35.62
C ALA A 54 -42.31 -9.83 -35.84
N THR A 55 -41.09 -9.34 -35.63
CA THR A 55 -39.84 -10.13 -35.76
C THR A 55 -39.72 -11.16 -34.64
N THR A 56 -40.01 -10.74 -33.40
CA THR A 56 -40.05 -11.57 -32.20
C THR A 56 -41.07 -12.69 -32.38
N VAL A 57 -42.29 -12.43 -32.86
CA VAL A 57 -43.28 -13.50 -33.15
C VAL A 57 -42.80 -14.51 -34.19
N THR A 58 -41.93 -14.09 -35.12
CA THR A 58 -41.37 -14.96 -36.17
C THR A 58 -40.17 -15.78 -35.66
N GLU A 59 -39.37 -15.23 -34.73
CA GLU A 59 -38.21 -15.89 -34.13
C GLU A 59 -38.49 -16.54 -32.75
N LEU A 60 -39.69 -16.35 -32.16
CA LEU A 60 -40.06 -16.87 -30.84
C LEU A 60 -40.38 -18.36 -30.81
N GLU A 61 -40.27 -19.12 -31.89
CA GLU A 61 -40.48 -20.58 -31.81
C GLU A 61 -39.56 -21.26 -30.78
N GLU A 62 -38.37 -20.70 -30.49
CA GLU A 62 -37.44 -21.23 -29.48
C GLU A 62 -37.69 -20.75 -28.04
N VAL A 63 -38.36 -19.61 -27.83
CA VAL A 63 -38.55 -18.98 -26.49
C VAL A 63 -40.03 -18.93 -26.06
N ALA A 64 -40.97 -19.20 -26.97
CA ALA A 64 -42.42 -19.29 -26.73
C ALA A 64 -42.84 -20.16 -25.53
N PRO A 65 -42.11 -21.24 -25.12
CA PRO A 65 -42.49 -21.99 -23.92
C PRO A 65 -42.40 -21.20 -22.61
N PHE A 66 -41.61 -20.13 -22.57
CA PHE A 66 -41.29 -19.39 -21.34
C PHE A 66 -41.95 -18.02 -21.22
N VAL A 67 -42.63 -17.54 -22.27
CA VAL A 67 -43.19 -16.18 -22.33
C VAL A 67 -44.67 -16.25 -22.70
N ARG A 68 -45.56 -15.89 -21.77
CA ARG A 68 -47.00 -15.82 -21.99
C ARG A 68 -47.39 -14.44 -22.49
N THR A 69 -48.47 -14.35 -23.29
CA THR A 69 -49.01 -13.10 -23.84
C THR A 69 -49.33 -12.03 -22.78
N GLY A 70 -49.50 -12.42 -21.50
CA GLY A 70 -49.72 -11.51 -20.37
C GLY A 70 -48.45 -10.97 -19.70
N ASP A 71 -47.30 -11.60 -19.90
CA ASP A 71 -46.09 -11.33 -19.11
C ASP A 71 -45.49 -9.97 -19.44
N PHE A 72 -45.53 -9.54 -20.70
CA PHE A 72 -45.11 -8.20 -21.11
C PHE A 72 -46.00 -7.09 -20.51
N THR A 73 -47.31 -7.36 -20.36
CA THR A 73 -48.23 -6.40 -19.76
C THR A 73 -48.01 -6.32 -18.24
N ASP A 74 -47.72 -7.44 -17.59
CA ASP A 74 -47.38 -7.46 -16.17
C ASP A 74 -46.02 -6.79 -15.91
N LEU A 75 -45.04 -7.03 -16.77
CA LEU A 75 -43.74 -6.35 -16.72
C LEU A 75 -43.90 -4.83 -16.92
N ALA A 76 -44.67 -4.39 -17.92
CA ALA A 76 -44.95 -2.97 -18.14
C ALA A 76 -45.65 -2.34 -16.93
N LYS A 77 -46.64 -3.03 -16.35
CA LYS A 77 -47.30 -2.59 -15.11
C LYS A 77 -46.35 -2.52 -13.92
N ARG A 78 -45.44 -3.48 -13.78
CA ARG A 78 -44.42 -3.49 -12.71
C ARG A 78 -43.44 -2.33 -12.89
N LEU A 79 -42.95 -2.10 -14.10
CA LEU A 79 -42.06 -0.96 -14.41
C LEU A 79 -42.75 0.38 -14.12
N LEU A 80 -43.98 0.57 -14.60
CA LEU A 80 -44.75 1.80 -14.36
C LEU A 80 -45.07 2.00 -12.87
N ARG A 81 -45.39 0.92 -12.15
CA ARG A 81 -45.64 0.98 -10.70
C ARG A 81 -44.38 1.30 -9.91
N ASN A 82 -43.21 0.88 -10.39
CA ASN A 82 -41.93 1.04 -9.72
C ASN A 82 -41.09 2.21 -10.26
N THR A 83 -41.72 3.14 -11.00
CA THR A 83 -41.05 4.32 -11.57
C THR A 83 -40.27 5.11 -10.51
N ASN A 84 -40.81 5.25 -9.30
CA ASN A 84 -40.13 5.94 -8.20
C ASN A 84 -38.85 5.20 -7.76
N THR A 85 -38.88 3.87 -7.71
CA THR A 85 -37.69 3.07 -7.38
C THR A 85 -36.66 3.10 -8.49
N LEU A 86 -37.09 3.14 -9.75
CA LEU A 86 -36.18 3.34 -10.89
C LEU A 86 -35.53 4.72 -10.86
N ASP A 87 -36.29 5.76 -10.50
CA ASP A 87 -35.77 7.13 -10.31
C ASP A 87 -34.73 7.19 -9.20
N GLU A 88 -35.02 6.61 -8.04
CA GLU A 88 -34.05 6.51 -6.93
C GLU A 88 -32.78 5.75 -7.32
N MET A 89 -32.89 4.67 -8.10
CA MET A 89 -31.73 3.94 -8.62
C MET A 89 -30.91 4.78 -9.60
N LEU A 90 -31.55 5.56 -10.46
CA LEU A 90 -30.86 6.45 -11.40
C LEU A 90 -30.09 7.55 -10.65
N ILE A 91 -30.68 8.13 -9.60
CA ILE A 91 -30.03 9.11 -8.72
C ILE A 91 -28.82 8.48 -7.99
N GLN A 92 -28.94 7.25 -7.52
CA GLN A 92 -27.83 6.53 -6.90
C GLN A 92 -26.71 6.22 -7.89
N LEU A 93 -27.04 5.85 -9.12
CA LEU A 93 -26.06 5.63 -10.19
C LEU A 93 -25.35 6.93 -10.59
N GLU A 94 -26.06 8.05 -10.62
CA GLU A 94 -25.48 9.37 -10.84
C GLU A 94 -24.51 9.74 -9.72
N SER A 95 -24.89 9.48 -8.47
CA SER A 95 -24.03 9.69 -7.30
C SER A 95 -22.79 8.80 -7.32
N ALA A 96 -22.94 7.51 -7.67
CA ALA A 96 -21.82 6.58 -7.81
C ALA A 96 -20.87 7.00 -8.95
N ARG A 97 -21.41 7.46 -10.07
CA ARG A 97 -20.63 7.99 -11.19
C ARG A 97 -19.91 9.28 -10.80
N ALA A 98 -20.56 10.18 -10.05
CA ALA A 98 -19.94 11.39 -9.54
C ALA A 98 -18.77 11.06 -8.59
N LEU A 99 -18.99 10.16 -7.64
CA LEU A 99 -17.93 9.68 -6.75
C LEU A 99 -16.77 9.03 -7.50
N LEU A 100 -17.04 8.21 -8.52
CA LEU A 100 -16.01 7.63 -9.38
C LEU A 100 -15.25 8.69 -10.18
N ALA A 101 -15.96 9.68 -10.73
CA ALA A 101 -15.34 10.79 -11.45
C ALA A 101 -14.41 11.61 -10.53
N ASP A 102 -14.79 11.81 -9.28
CA ASP A 102 -14.01 12.53 -8.27
C ASP A 102 -12.84 11.69 -7.72
N ALA A 103 -13.02 10.38 -7.56
CA ALA A 103 -11.99 9.47 -7.08
C ALA A 103 -10.94 9.14 -8.15
N THR A 104 -11.29 9.22 -9.45
CA THR A 104 -10.38 8.86 -10.55
C THR A 104 -9.10 9.72 -10.59
N PRO A 105 -9.15 11.06 -10.46
CA PRO A 105 -7.96 11.90 -10.33
C PRO A 105 -7.10 11.54 -9.11
N LEU A 106 -7.73 11.31 -7.96
CA LEU A 106 -7.03 10.95 -6.73
C LEU A 106 -6.33 9.59 -6.87
N GLY A 107 -7.01 8.59 -7.43
CA GLY A 107 -6.47 7.27 -7.70
C GLY A 107 -5.30 7.31 -8.68
N ARG A 108 -5.39 8.13 -9.74
CA ARG A 108 -4.27 8.31 -10.69
C ARG A 108 -3.04 8.92 -10.02
N LYS A 109 -3.23 9.92 -9.14
CA LYS A 109 -2.13 10.53 -8.39
C LYS A 109 -1.49 9.53 -7.42
N LEU A 110 -2.30 8.86 -6.60
CA LEU A 110 -1.81 7.85 -5.66
C LEU A 110 -1.08 6.71 -6.38
N PHE A 111 -1.59 6.27 -7.53
CA PHE A 111 -0.95 5.26 -8.36
C PHE A 111 0.41 5.72 -8.87
N HIS A 112 0.50 6.95 -9.40
CA HIS A 112 1.77 7.53 -9.85
C HIS A 112 2.78 7.66 -8.70
N ASP A 113 2.35 8.25 -7.57
CA ASP A 113 3.21 8.44 -6.40
C ASP A 113 3.73 7.09 -5.86
N THR A 114 2.91 6.04 -5.92
CA THR A 114 3.30 4.68 -5.51
C THR A 114 4.29 4.08 -6.51
N LEU A 115 4.05 4.23 -7.82
CA LEU A 115 4.98 3.74 -8.84
C LEU A 115 6.34 4.44 -8.74
N GLU A 116 6.37 5.74 -8.51
CA GLU A 116 7.61 6.50 -8.34
C GLU A 116 8.39 6.03 -7.11
N GLN A 117 7.70 5.78 -5.98
CA GLN A 117 8.34 5.19 -4.79
C GLN A 117 8.87 3.77 -5.04
N LEU A 118 8.10 2.94 -5.74
CA LEU A 118 8.53 1.58 -6.07
C LEU A 118 9.72 1.59 -7.05
N ASP A 119 9.71 2.48 -8.04
CA ASP A 119 10.83 2.68 -8.97
C ASP A 119 12.08 3.18 -8.24
N GLU A 120 11.94 4.11 -7.29
CA GLU A 120 13.05 4.57 -6.45
C GLU A 120 13.64 3.43 -5.59
N LEU A 121 12.78 2.57 -5.03
CA LEU A 121 13.21 1.39 -4.28
C LEU A 121 13.94 0.38 -5.18
N ASP A 122 13.45 0.16 -6.39
CA ASP A 122 14.08 -0.70 -7.38
C ASP A 122 15.43 -0.15 -7.84
N HIS A 123 15.50 1.14 -8.18
CA HIS A 123 16.73 1.80 -8.60
C HIS A 123 17.82 1.79 -7.51
N LYS A 124 17.44 1.89 -6.24
CA LYS A 124 18.35 1.75 -5.09
C LYS A 124 18.72 0.29 -4.78
N GLY A 125 18.15 -0.67 -5.52
CA GLY A 125 18.37 -2.10 -5.41
C GLY A 125 17.78 -2.71 -4.14
N TYR A 126 16.73 -2.11 -3.56
CA TYR A 126 16.09 -2.66 -2.36
C TYR A 126 15.41 -4.00 -2.63
N PHE A 127 14.83 -4.21 -3.81
CA PHE A 127 14.23 -5.51 -4.18
C PHE A 127 15.28 -6.61 -4.24
N ASP A 128 16.40 -6.37 -4.92
CA ASP A 128 17.52 -7.33 -4.99
C ASP A 128 18.07 -7.64 -3.59
N LYS A 129 18.34 -6.61 -2.78
CA LYS A 129 18.81 -6.79 -1.40
C LYS A 129 17.79 -7.53 -0.54
N GLY A 130 16.51 -7.23 -0.71
CA GLY A 130 15.42 -7.91 0.01
C GLY A 130 15.33 -9.38 -0.35
N GLN A 131 15.48 -9.71 -1.63
CA GLN A 131 15.51 -11.10 -2.09
C GLN A 131 16.72 -11.86 -1.52
N GLU A 132 17.90 -11.24 -1.51
CA GLU A 132 19.10 -11.84 -0.89
C GLU A 132 18.96 -12.00 0.63
N LEU A 133 18.32 -11.06 1.32
CA LEU A 133 17.97 -11.21 2.73
C LEU A 133 17.02 -12.38 2.97
N LEU A 134 15.99 -12.54 2.13
CA LEU A 134 15.07 -13.68 2.23
C LEU A 134 15.78 -15.00 1.99
N ARG A 135 16.70 -15.07 1.01
CA ARG A 135 17.53 -16.27 0.78
C ARG A 135 18.45 -16.57 1.96
N ALA A 136 19.07 -15.54 2.54
CA ALA A 136 19.90 -15.71 3.73
C ALA A 136 19.06 -16.23 4.92
N LEU A 137 17.86 -15.69 5.12
CA LEU A 137 16.93 -16.17 6.14
C LEU A 137 16.50 -17.61 5.89
N ASP A 138 16.21 -17.98 4.64
CA ASP A 138 15.82 -19.35 4.28
C ASP A 138 16.96 -20.34 4.55
N ASN A 139 18.21 -19.99 4.21
CA ASN A 139 19.38 -20.81 4.53
C ASN A 139 19.57 -20.96 6.05
N VAL A 140 19.38 -19.89 6.82
CA VAL A 140 19.44 -19.94 8.29
C VAL A 140 18.34 -20.85 8.83
N VAL A 141 17.10 -20.67 8.41
CA VAL A 141 15.95 -21.49 8.86
C VAL A 141 16.08 -22.95 8.42
N ALA A 142 16.71 -23.23 7.28
CA ALA A 142 16.97 -24.59 6.82
C ALA A 142 18.06 -25.30 7.65
N GLU A 143 19.07 -24.57 8.10
CA GLU A 143 20.18 -25.11 8.91
C GLU A 143 19.77 -25.35 10.37
N PHE A 144 18.87 -24.51 10.90
CA PHE A 144 18.41 -24.60 12.29
C PHE A 144 17.09 -25.36 12.40
N SER A 145 17.08 -26.41 13.22
CA SER A 145 15.83 -27.09 13.55
C SER A 145 14.94 -26.21 14.42
N VAL A 146 13.64 -26.53 14.49
CA VAL A 146 12.68 -25.86 15.40
C VAL A 146 13.16 -25.91 16.85
N GLU A 147 13.88 -26.96 17.23
CA GLU A 147 14.43 -27.11 18.57
C GLU A 147 15.62 -26.17 18.82
N ASP A 148 16.49 -25.97 17.82
CA ASP A 148 17.60 -25.02 17.91
C ASP A 148 17.08 -23.58 18.07
N VAL A 149 16.01 -23.23 17.35
CA VAL A 149 15.36 -21.92 17.47
C VAL A 149 14.75 -21.73 18.86
N ARG A 150 14.17 -22.78 19.46
CA ARG A 150 13.66 -22.72 20.84
C ARG A 150 14.78 -22.53 21.85
N GLN A 151 15.87 -23.29 21.74
CA GLN A 151 17.02 -23.12 22.62
C GLN A 151 17.64 -21.74 22.49
N LEU A 152 17.68 -21.19 21.27
CA LEU A 152 18.13 -19.83 21.03
C LEU A 152 17.21 -18.81 21.70
N ALA A 153 15.89 -18.97 21.61
CA ALA A 153 14.90 -18.10 22.25
C ALA A 153 15.01 -18.14 23.78
N ASP A 154 15.12 -19.35 24.36
CA ASP A 154 15.26 -19.54 25.81
C ASP A 154 16.56 -18.95 26.35
N ASN A 155 17.62 -18.94 25.54
CA ASN A 155 18.93 -18.35 25.88
C ASN A 155 19.16 -16.96 25.28
N ALA A 156 18.14 -16.34 24.68
CA ALA A 156 18.31 -15.11 23.91
C ALA A 156 18.88 -13.98 24.76
N THR A 157 18.42 -13.83 26.01
CA THR A 157 18.95 -12.81 26.93
C THR A 157 20.44 -13.01 27.21
N THR A 158 20.89 -14.24 27.45
CA THR A 158 22.30 -14.57 27.71
C THR A 158 23.17 -14.32 26.48
N ILE A 159 22.69 -14.71 25.30
CA ILE A 159 23.39 -14.48 24.04
C ILE A 159 23.48 -12.97 23.77
N LEU A 160 22.38 -12.23 23.91
CA LEU A 160 22.37 -10.77 23.74
C LEU A 160 23.31 -10.08 24.73
N HIS A 161 23.36 -10.53 25.99
CA HIS A 161 24.33 -10.01 26.95
C HIS A 161 25.77 -10.30 26.56
N THR A 162 26.06 -11.50 26.06
CA THR A 162 27.40 -11.89 25.58
C THR A 162 27.79 -11.05 24.37
N VAL A 163 26.92 -10.96 23.35
CA VAL A 163 27.16 -10.14 22.16
C VAL A 163 27.38 -8.68 22.58
N LYS A 164 26.51 -8.13 23.44
CA LYS A 164 26.67 -6.78 23.97
C LYS A 164 28.03 -6.59 24.66
N ASN A 165 28.45 -7.53 25.50
CA ASN A 165 29.74 -7.48 26.20
C ASN A 165 30.93 -7.54 25.22
N LEU A 166 30.84 -8.35 24.17
CA LEU A 166 31.86 -8.45 23.12
C LEU A 166 31.92 -7.22 22.22
N THR A 167 30.79 -6.55 21.99
CA THR A 167 30.71 -5.30 21.23
C THR A 167 30.98 -4.06 22.09
N GLN A 168 31.43 -4.22 23.34
CA GLN A 168 31.88 -3.05 24.11
C GLN A 168 33.16 -2.48 23.48
N PRO A 169 33.35 -1.14 23.51
CA PRO A 169 34.49 -0.49 22.87
C PRO A 169 35.83 -1.12 23.26
N GLU A 170 36.02 -1.44 24.54
CA GLU A 170 37.28 -1.99 25.04
C GLU A 170 37.59 -3.37 24.45
N MET A 171 36.57 -4.20 24.19
CA MET A 171 36.72 -5.52 23.60
C MET A 171 36.96 -5.44 22.09
N LEU A 172 36.27 -4.54 21.40
CA LEU A 172 36.49 -4.29 19.98
C LEU A 172 37.91 -3.78 19.73
N ASP A 173 38.37 -2.82 20.53
CA ASP A 173 39.73 -2.30 20.46
C ASP A 173 40.76 -3.41 20.72
N ALA A 174 40.52 -4.29 21.70
CA ALA A 174 41.42 -5.41 21.97
C ALA A 174 41.52 -6.39 20.79
N VAL A 175 40.40 -6.70 20.14
CA VAL A 175 40.34 -7.55 18.95
C VAL A 175 41.06 -6.89 17.77
N ASP A 176 40.80 -5.62 17.50
CA ASP A 176 41.45 -4.89 16.41
C ASP A 176 42.97 -4.80 16.60
N ASN A 177 43.43 -4.51 17.82
CA ASN A 177 44.85 -4.52 18.16
C ASN A 177 45.48 -5.90 17.94
N ALA A 178 44.79 -6.97 18.34
CA ALA A 178 45.28 -8.34 18.14
C ALA A 178 45.37 -8.70 16.65
N LEU A 179 44.38 -8.30 15.85
CA LEU A 179 44.40 -8.50 14.39
C LEU A 179 45.52 -7.71 13.72
N GLU A 180 45.79 -6.48 14.17
CA GLU A 180 46.89 -5.67 13.68
C GLU A 180 48.25 -6.31 14.00
N ILE A 181 48.42 -6.82 15.22
CA ILE A 181 49.64 -7.55 15.62
C ILE A 181 49.81 -8.80 14.77
N TYR A 182 48.76 -9.60 14.59
CA TYR A 182 48.80 -10.82 13.77
C TYR A 182 49.21 -10.53 12.32
N ARG A 183 48.69 -9.47 11.71
CA ARG A 183 49.07 -9.05 10.35
C ARG A 183 50.53 -8.59 10.22
N LYS A 184 51.12 -8.09 11.30
CA LYS A 184 52.51 -7.62 11.35
C LYS A 184 53.53 -8.73 11.59
N ILE A 185 53.08 -9.89 12.10
CA ILE A 185 53.95 -11.04 12.33
C ILE A 185 53.99 -11.88 11.04
N ASP A 186 55.07 -11.75 10.28
CA ASP A 186 55.36 -12.69 9.19
C ASP A 186 56.01 -13.94 9.77
N PHE A 187 55.20 -14.98 9.96
CA PHE A 187 55.64 -16.27 10.50
C PHE A 187 56.75 -16.95 9.68
N ASN A 188 56.97 -16.52 8.42
CA ASN A 188 58.04 -17.05 7.57
C ASN A 188 59.41 -16.39 7.83
N THR A 189 59.46 -15.31 8.60
CA THR A 189 60.70 -14.56 8.89
C THR A 189 61.03 -14.50 10.38
N VAL A 190 60.30 -15.21 11.24
CA VAL A 190 60.55 -15.26 12.68
C VAL A 190 61.93 -15.87 12.92
N GLU A 191 62.86 -15.08 13.47
CA GLU A 191 64.21 -15.53 13.79
C GLU A 191 64.19 -16.73 14.75
N GLU A 192 64.96 -17.77 14.45
CA GLU A 192 65.14 -18.89 15.36
C GLU A 192 65.86 -18.45 16.63
N TYR A 193 65.23 -18.65 17.79
CA TYR A 193 65.81 -18.34 19.09
C TYR A 193 66.65 -19.50 19.62
N SER A 194 67.93 -19.23 19.93
CA SER A 194 68.78 -20.16 20.70
C SER A 194 68.32 -20.24 22.17
N PRO A 195 68.43 -21.39 22.87
CA PRO A 195 68.00 -21.54 24.27
C PRO A 195 68.55 -20.46 25.22
N PHE A 196 69.80 -20.03 25.01
CA PHE A 196 70.41 -18.96 25.81
C PHE A 196 69.83 -17.56 25.49
N ARG A 197 69.56 -17.29 24.21
CA ARG A 197 68.89 -16.04 23.78
C ARG A 197 67.48 -15.98 24.33
N ALA A 198 66.73 -17.09 24.28
CA ALA A 198 65.40 -17.19 24.87
C ALA A 198 65.40 -16.91 26.38
N PHE A 199 66.36 -17.49 27.13
CA PHE A 199 66.46 -17.23 28.56
C PHE A 199 66.75 -15.75 28.88
N ARG A 200 67.63 -15.11 28.10
CA ARG A 200 67.90 -13.68 28.23
C ARG A 200 66.67 -12.83 27.88
N GLU A 201 65.92 -13.24 26.86
CA GLU A 201 64.70 -12.55 26.40
C GLU A 201 63.59 -12.58 27.45
N ILE A 202 63.38 -13.73 28.10
CA ILE A 202 62.40 -13.90 29.18
C ILE A 202 62.67 -12.95 30.36
N ASN A 203 63.95 -12.62 30.62
CA ASN A 203 64.33 -11.74 31.72
C ASN A 203 64.19 -10.24 31.39
N LYS A 204 63.82 -9.87 30.15
CA LYS A 204 63.55 -8.48 29.80
C LYS A 204 62.33 -7.93 30.57
N PRO A 205 62.29 -6.61 30.88
CA PRO A 205 61.20 -6.01 31.65
C PRO A 205 59.82 -6.22 31.04
N GLU A 206 59.70 -6.25 29.72
CA GLU A 206 58.46 -6.49 28.97
C GLU A 206 57.94 -7.91 29.20
N MET A 207 58.81 -8.92 29.07
CA MET A 207 58.43 -10.33 29.23
C MET A 207 58.11 -10.69 30.68
N ARG A 208 58.84 -10.13 31.64
CA ARG A 208 58.51 -10.29 33.06
C ARG A 208 57.14 -9.70 33.39
N ARG A 209 56.79 -8.54 32.81
CA ARG A 209 55.45 -7.94 32.93
C ARG A 209 54.37 -8.82 32.30
N GLY A 210 54.61 -9.36 31.10
CA GLY A 210 53.70 -10.29 30.42
C GLY A 210 53.45 -11.58 31.21
N ILE A 211 54.50 -12.19 31.75
CA ILE A 211 54.40 -13.37 32.62
C ILE A 211 53.60 -13.03 33.89
N GLY A 212 53.86 -11.87 34.50
CA GLY A 212 53.11 -11.39 35.67
C GLY A 212 51.62 -11.22 35.36
N PHE A 213 51.28 -10.63 34.22
CA PHE A 213 49.90 -10.52 33.75
C PHE A 213 49.25 -11.90 33.60
N MET A 214 49.90 -12.84 32.93
CA MET A 214 49.39 -14.21 32.75
C MET A 214 49.13 -14.90 34.09
N ILE A 215 50.03 -14.76 35.07
CA ILE A 215 49.85 -15.31 36.41
C ILE A 215 48.61 -14.72 37.09
N VAL A 216 48.44 -13.39 37.03
CA VAL A 216 47.28 -12.71 37.63
C VAL A 216 45.98 -13.10 36.93
N PHE A 217 46.00 -13.17 35.60
CA PHE A 217 44.86 -13.57 34.78
C PHE A 217 44.40 -15.00 35.10
N LEU A 218 45.33 -15.96 35.12
CA LEU A 218 45.03 -17.36 35.45
C LEU A 218 44.50 -17.51 36.88
N ARG A 219 45.05 -16.75 37.84
CA ARG A 219 44.55 -16.72 39.21
C ARG A 219 43.09 -16.25 39.28
N ASN A 220 42.75 -15.18 38.55
CA ASN A 220 41.39 -14.64 38.52
C ASN A 220 40.39 -15.59 37.84
N LEU A 221 40.80 -16.29 36.78
CA LEU A 221 39.98 -17.32 36.13
C LEU A 221 39.68 -18.48 37.09
N SER A 222 40.68 -18.97 37.82
CA SER A 222 40.49 -20.07 38.78
C SER A 222 39.56 -19.72 39.95
N ALA A 223 39.47 -18.43 40.31
CA ALA A 223 38.60 -17.95 41.38
C ALA A 223 37.10 -17.91 40.99
N HIS A 224 36.78 -18.02 39.69
CA HIS A 224 35.40 -17.94 39.17
C HIS A 224 34.91 -19.28 38.59
N GLN A 225 35.45 -20.43 39.03
CA GLN A 225 34.92 -21.73 38.60
C GLN A 225 33.45 -21.90 39.01
N PRO A 226 32.54 -22.24 38.09
CA PRO A 226 31.20 -22.69 38.46
C PRO A 226 31.33 -24.00 39.27
N PRO A 227 30.45 -24.23 40.26
CA PRO A 227 30.53 -25.44 41.09
C PRO A 227 30.45 -26.70 40.22
N PRO A 228 31.18 -27.78 40.57
CA PRO A 228 31.16 -29.00 39.79
C PRO A 228 29.72 -29.53 39.67
N PRO A 229 29.35 -30.14 38.52
CA PRO A 229 28.02 -30.68 38.33
C PRO A 229 27.75 -31.72 39.41
N LYS A 230 26.59 -31.60 40.09
CA LYS A 230 26.13 -32.59 41.05
C LYS A 230 25.84 -33.88 40.29
N SER A 231 26.61 -34.93 40.58
CA SER A 231 26.37 -36.32 40.16
C SER A 231 25.08 -36.86 40.75
#